data_AF-A0A7X4DYX8-F1
#
_entry.id   AF-A0A7X4DYX8-F1
#
_cell.length_a   1.000
_cell.length_b   1.000
_cell.length_c   1.000
_cell.angle_alpha   90.00
_cell.angle_beta   90.00
_cell.angle_gamma   90.00
#
_symmetry.space_group_name_H-M   'P 1'
#
loop_
_entity.id
_entity.type
_entity.pdbx_description
1 polymer ?
#
loop_
_entity_poly.entity_id
_entity_poly.type
_entity_poly.pdbx_seq_one_letter_code
_entity_poly.pdbx_strand_id
1 'polypeptide(L)'
;MSWTLNPNVAPRGPYPKALSAIFGRDAHREARAEIESWPGYRATPLLSANRLASRLGLGSVFVKDESGRFGLGSFKALGGAYG
;
A
#
# COMPACT_ATOMS: atom_id res chain seq x y z
N MET A 1 8.00 17.91 -21.17
CA MET A 1 7.25 16.76 -20.62
C MET A 1 5.78 17.00 -20.90
N SER A 2 5.17 16.18 -21.77
CA SER A 2 3.73 16.25 -22.04
C SER A 2 3.03 15.24 -21.14
N TRP A 3 2.06 15.70 -20.33
CA TRP A 3 1.22 14.83 -19.51
C TRP A 3 -0.05 14.50 -20.30
N THR A 4 -0.37 13.22 -20.44
CA THR A 4 -1.67 12.80 -20.97
C THR A 4 -2.65 12.68 -19.79
N LEU A 5 -3.60 13.60 -19.71
CA LEU A 5 -4.68 13.50 -18.72
C LEU A 5 -5.63 12.37 -19.09
N ASN A 6 -6.03 11.57 -18.10
CA ASN A 6 -7.03 10.52 -18.30
C ASN A 6 -8.41 11.17 -18.54
N PRO A 7 -9.02 11.03 -19.73
CA PRO A 7 -10.34 11.59 -20.00
C PRO A 7 -11.45 10.90 -19.21
N ASN A 8 -11.22 9.68 -18.72
CA ASN A 8 -12.15 8.89 -17.92
C ASN A 8 -11.90 9.05 -16.41
N VAL A 9 -11.33 10.17 -15.98
CA VAL A 9 -11.17 10.44 -14.54
C VAL A 9 -12.55 10.55 -13.90
N ALA A 10 -12.90 9.59 -13.06
CA ALA A 10 -14.14 9.65 -12.31
C ALA A 10 -14.10 10.85 -11.33
N PRO A 11 -15.21 11.57 -11.13
CA PRO A 11 -15.29 12.63 -10.14
C PRO A 11 -14.89 12.11 -8.76
N ARG A 12 -14.10 12.90 -8.02
CA ARG A 12 -13.86 12.61 -6.61
C ARG A 12 -15.21 12.68 -5.87
N GLY A 13 -15.55 11.63 -5.16
CA GLY A 13 -16.77 11.52 -4.36
C GLY A 13 -16.52 10.72 -3.08
N PRO A 14 -17.55 10.54 -2.24
CA PRO A 14 -17.44 9.68 -1.05
C PRO A 14 -16.98 8.28 -1.45
N TYR A 15 -16.12 7.67 -0.64
CA TYR A 15 -15.68 6.30 -0.89
C TYR A 15 -16.90 5.35 -0.91
N PRO A 16 -17.08 4.51 -1.96
CA PRO A 16 -18.28 3.70 -2.11
C PRO A 16 -18.56 2.79 -0.91
N LYS A 17 -19.80 2.80 -0.41
CA LYS A 17 -20.20 1.98 0.77
C LYS A 17 -19.92 0.48 0.58
N ALA A 18 -20.19 -0.04 -0.63
CA ALA A 18 -19.91 -1.44 -0.97
C ALA A 18 -18.42 -1.79 -0.81
N LEU A 19 -17.51 -0.89 -1.24
CA LEU A 19 -16.08 -1.09 -1.03
C LEU A 19 -15.69 -0.89 0.43
N SER A 20 -16.31 0.05 1.15
CA SER A 20 -16.04 0.26 2.58
C SER A 20 -16.45 -0.94 3.44
N ALA A 21 -17.41 -1.76 3.00
CA ALA A 21 -17.79 -2.98 3.70
C ALA A 21 -16.70 -4.07 3.59
N ILE A 22 -15.92 -4.07 2.51
CA ILE A 22 -14.91 -5.10 2.21
C ILE A 22 -13.49 -4.62 2.60
N PHE A 23 -13.16 -3.38 2.25
CA PHE A 23 -11.86 -2.72 2.49
C PHE A 23 -11.94 -1.67 3.60
N GLY A 24 -12.89 -1.84 4.52
CA GLY A 24 -13.08 -0.98 5.67
C GLY A 24 -11.96 -1.11 6.71
N ARG A 25 -11.99 -0.22 7.70
CA ARG A 25 -11.02 -0.24 8.80
C ARG A 25 -11.08 -1.51 9.64
N ASP A 26 -12.27 -2.10 9.80
CA ASP A 26 -12.47 -3.33 10.56
C ASP A 26 -11.81 -4.51 9.85
N ALA A 27 -12.16 -4.74 8.58
CA ALA A 27 -11.52 -5.76 7.74
C ALA A 27 -10.00 -5.62 7.67
N HIS A 28 -9.47 -4.38 7.59
CA HIS A 28 -8.04 -4.15 7.64
C HIS A 28 -7.41 -4.56 8.99
N ARG A 29 -8.06 -4.27 10.12
CA ARG A 29 -7.52 -4.67 11.44
C ARG A 29 -7.50 -6.19 11.58
N GLU A 30 -8.55 -6.86 11.12
CA GLU A 30 -8.64 -8.33 11.15
C GLU A 30 -7.52 -8.95 10.33
N ALA A 31 -7.39 -8.54 9.07
CA ALA A 31 -6.32 -9.00 8.20
C ALA A 31 -4.93 -8.74 8.77
N ARG A 32 -4.73 -7.55 9.34
CA ARG A 32 -3.46 -7.18 9.97
C ARG A 32 -3.14 -8.07 11.17
N ALA A 33 -4.10 -8.29 12.08
CA ALA A 33 -3.91 -9.09 13.27
C ALA A 33 -3.54 -10.54 12.92
N GLU A 34 -4.20 -11.11 11.91
CA GLU A 34 -3.90 -12.44 11.42
C GLU A 34 -2.51 -12.51 10.78
N ILE A 35 -2.21 -11.61 9.83
CA ILE A 35 -0.92 -11.56 9.13
C ILE A 35 0.25 -11.37 10.10
N GLU A 36 0.09 -10.52 11.13
CA GLU A 36 1.10 -10.29 12.16
C GLU A 36 1.36 -11.54 13.02
N SER A 37 0.41 -12.47 13.08
CA SER A 37 0.55 -13.75 13.80
C SER A 37 1.31 -14.82 13.02
N TRP A 38 1.48 -14.66 11.70
CA TRP A 38 2.10 -15.68 10.87
C TRP A 38 3.58 -15.90 11.20
N PRO A 39 4.06 -17.16 11.18
CA PRO A 39 5.48 -17.45 11.39
C PRO A 39 6.37 -16.67 10.42
N GLY A 40 7.41 -16.03 10.96
CA GLY A 40 8.35 -15.25 10.15
C GLY A 40 7.84 -13.87 9.73
N TYR A 41 6.65 -13.44 10.16
CA TYR A 41 6.21 -12.06 9.94
C TYR A 41 7.20 -11.07 10.56
N ARG A 42 7.57 -10.05 9.79
CA ARG A 42 8.24 -8.84 10.26
C ARG A 42 7.68 -7.63 9.53
N ALA A 43 7.57 -6.50 10.20
CA ALA A 43 7.25 -5.25 9.54
C ALA A 43 8.37 -4.91 8.52
N THR A 44 7.98 -4.67 7.28
CA THR A 44 8.89 -4.27 6.20
C THR A 44 9.31 -2.80 6.35
N PRO A 45 10.50 -2.41 5.87
CA PRO A 45 10.99 -1.03 5.99
C PRO A 45 10.09 0.01 5.34
N LEU A 46 10.05 1.20 5.92
CA LEU A 46 9.53 2.42 5.29
C LEU A 46 10.70 3.36 5.05
N LEU A 47 11.20 3.42 3.81
CA LEU A 47 12.40 4.15 3.44
C LEU A 47 12.05 5.61 3.13
N SER A 48 12.89 6.55 3.60
CA SER A 48 12.76 7.97 3.27
C SER A 48 13.59 8.31 2.02
N ALA A 49 12.94 8.73 0.94
CA ALA A 49 13.59 9.06 -0.33
C ALA A 49 13.87 10.57 -0.46
N ASN A 50 14.60 11.13 0.51
CA ASN A 50 14.78 12.58 0.66
C ASN A 50 15.36 13.26 -0.61
N ARG A 51 16.37 12.63 -1.25
CA ARG A 51 16.95 13.18 -2.49
C ARG A 51 15.93 13.27 -3.63
N LEU A 52 15.04 12.29 -3.73
CA LEU A 52 13.98 12.28 -4.74
C LEU A 52 12.95 13.38 -4.43
N ALA A 53 12.56 13.53 -3.16
CA ALA A 53 11.66 14.60 -2.72
C ALA A 53 12.23 15.99 -3.09
N SER A 54 13.50 16.25 -2.77
CA SER A 54 14.16 17.52 -3.13
C SER A 54 14.21 17.76 -4.64
N ARG A 55 14.55 16.73 -5.43
CA ARG A 55 14.61 16.85 -6.89
C ARG A 55 13.24 17.14 -7.53
N LEU A 56 12.16 16.67 -6.90
CA LEU A 56 10.78 16.86 -7.38
C LEU A 56 10.09 18.09 -6.77
N GLY A 57 10.71 18.80 -5.83
CA GLY A 57 10.08 19.91 -5.11
C GLY A 57 8.93 19.48 -4.19
N LEU A 58 8.96 18.24 -3.69
CA LEU A 58 7.94 17.68 -2.78
C LEU A 58 8.41 17.75 -1.33
N GLY A 59 7.47 17.81 -0.37
CA GLY A 59 7.79 17.81 1.06
C GLY A 59 8.45 16.52 1.54
N SER A 60 7.95 15.37 1.09
CA SER A 60 8.50 14.06 1.45
C SER A 60 8.12 13.00 0.43
N VAL A 61 8.97 11.99 0.27
CA VAL A 61 8.65 10.76 -0.47
C VAL A 61 9.07 9.58 0.40
N PHE A 62 8.13 8.66 0.63
CA PHE A 62 8.39 7.43 1.36
C PHE A 62 8.16 6.21 0.45
N VAL A 63 8.97 5.17 0.63
CA VAL A 63 8.87 3.91 -0.11
C VAL A 63 8.68 2.79 0.89
N LYS A 64 7.54 2.09 0.80
CA LYS A 64 7.29 0.88 1.57
C LYS A 64 7.97 -0.29 0.86
N ASP A 65 9.05 -0.80 1.43
CA ASP A 65 9.89 -1.81 0.79
C ASP A 65 9.39 -3.23 1.09
N GLU A 66 8.54 -3.74 0.21
CA GLU A 66 7.99 -5.11 0.29
C GLU A 66 8.88 -6.17 -0.39
N SER A 67 10.08 -5.83 -0.87
CA SER A 67 10.96 -6.79 -1.55
C SER A 67 11.37 -7.96 -0.64
N GLY A 68 11.55 -7.68 0.66
CA GLY A 68 11.89 -8.69 1.67
C GLY A 68 10.69 -9.44 2.27
N ARG A 69 9.45 -9.12 1.89
CA ARG A 69 8.24 -9.70 2.49
C ARG A 69 8.27 -11.23 2.37
N PHE A 70 8.37 -11.92 3.51
CA PHE A 70 8.47 -13.38 3.62
C PHE A 70 9.54 -14.04 2.73
N GLY A 71 10.55 -13.28 2.25
CA GLY A 71 11.58 -13.77 1.34
C GLY A 71 11.10 -14.08 -0.08
N LEU A 72 9.90 -13.63 -0.48
CA LEU A 72 9.26 -13.99 -1.75
C LEU A 72 9.39 -12.91 -2.84
N GLY A 73 10.11 -11.82 -2.58
CA GLY A 73 10.37 -10.78 -3.57
C GLY A 73 9.19 -9.85 -3.87
N SER A 74 8.04 -10.02 -3.20
CA SER A 74 6.88 -9.14 -3.40
C SER A 74 5.87 -9.18 -2.25
N PHE A 75 4.94 -8.22 -2.24
CA PHE A 75 3.86 -8.13 -1.26
C PHE A 75 2.74 -9.19 -1.41
N LYS A 76 2.69 -9.92 -2.54
CA LYS A 76 1.54 -10.77 -2.89
C LYS A 76 1.33 -11.96 -1.95
N ALA A 77 2.36 -12.32 -1.19
CA ALA A 77 2.29 -13.32 -0.13
C ALA A 77 1.17 -13.04 0.88
N LEU A 78 0.85 -11.76 1.12
CA LEU A 78 -0.21 -11.36 2.05
C LEU A 78 -1.59 -11.77 1.54
N GLY A 79 -1.90 -11.44 0.28
CA GLY A 79 -3.23 -11.69 -0.28
C GLY A 79 -3.48 -13.17 -0.58
N GLY A 80 -2.48 -13.88 -1.08
CA GLY A 80 -2.65 -15.30 -1.42
C GLY A 80 -2.79 -16.22 -0.20
N ALA A 81 -2.29 -15.82 0.97
CA ALA A 81 -2.34 -16.62 2.19
C ALA A 81 -3.50 -16.25 3.13
N TYR A 82 -3.96 -14.99 3.11
CA TYR A 82 -5.11 -14.53 3.90
C TYR A 82 -6.46 -14.81 3.22
N GLY A 83 -6.45 -14.93 1.88
CA GLY A 83 -7.65 -15.01 1.04
C GLY A 83 -8.47 -16.28 1.18
#